data_AF-A0A345NJ00-F1
#
_entry.id   AF-A0A345NJ00-F1
#
_cell.length_a   1.000
_cell.length_b   1.000
_cell.length_c   1.000
_cell.angle_alpha   90.00
_cell.angle_beta   90.00
_cell.angle_gamma   90.00
#
_symmetry.space_group_name_H-M   'P 1'
#
loop_
_entity.id
_entity.type
_entity.pdbx_description
1 polymer ?
#
loop_
_entity_poly.entity_id
_entity_poly.type
_entity_poly.pdbx_seq_one_letter_code
_entity_poly.pdbx_strand_id
1 'polypeptide(L)'
;MVFQRSTTGEGITITGGGVDQKAARQPASTACEEETTAQLGPLPAAIPYSVEELRAQHALLVDSASCLEEAGYPPASAPPSVDSFVANEHLFYAGHEQAEANRWSPYPEDPNAYLQAVKTCPYPMGPQITAWLAENS
;
A
#
# COMPACT_ATOMS: atom_id res chain seq x y z
N MET A 1 30.79 -16.63 -28.70
CA MET A 1 29.92 -15.84 -29.58
C MET A 1 29.14 -16.80 -30.47
N VAL A 2 27.91 -17.13 -30.08
CA VAL A 2 26.78 -17.45 -30.97
C VAL A 2 25.54 -17.14 -30.14
N PHE A 3 24.79 -16.11 -30.52
CA PHE A 3 23.46 -15.84 -29.98
C PHE A 3 22.45 -16.54 -30.89
N GLN A 4 21.69 -17.48 -30.35
CA GLN A 4 20.43 -17.91 -30.95
C GLN A 4 19.28 -17.41 -30.06
N ARG A 5 18.49 -16.49 -30.61
CA ARG A 5 17.17 -16.14 -30.09
C ARG A 5 16.21 -17.24 -30.53
N SER A 6 15.75 -18.07 -29.60
CA SER A 6 14.50 -18.82 -29.75
C SER A 6 13.39 -18.05 -29.05
N THR A 7 12.39 -17.65 -29.81
CA THR A 7 11.09 -17.20 -29.33
C THR A 7 10.31 -18.41 -28.85
N THR A 8 10.37 -18.70 -27.56
CA THR A 8 9.48 -19.67 -26.91
C THR A 8 9.33 -19.22 -25.48
N GLY A 9 8.08 -19.06 -25.04
CA GLY A 9 7.74 -18.56 -23.70
C GLY A 9 8.13 -19.56 -22.61
N GLU A 10 9.40 -19.54 -22.21
CA GLU A 10 9.82 -20.08 -20.93
C GLU A 10 9.50 -19.03 -19.87
N GLY A 11 8.43 -19.26 -19.10
CA GLY A 11 8.29 -18.62 -17.81
C GLY A 11 9.60 -18.84 -17.04
N ILE A 12 10.21 -17.75 -16.59
CA ILE A 12 11.40 -17.82 -15.73
C ILE A 12 10.98 -18.60 -14.49
N THR A 13 11.39 -19.87 -14.42
CA THR A 13 11.22 -20.65 -13.21
C THR A 13 12.26 -20.13 -12.23
N ILE A 14 11.86 -19.25 -11.31
CA ILE A 14 12.73 -18.77 -10.24
C ILE A 14 12.92 -19.93 -9.25
N THR A 15 13.93 -20.78 -9.49
CA THR A 15 14.34 -21.90 -8.62
C THR A 15 15.18 -21.44 -7.41
N GLY A 16 14.92 -20.24 -6.88
CA GLY A 16 15.69 -19.63 -5.79
C GLY A 16 14.87 -18.69 -4.90
N GLY A 17 13.57 -18.96 -4.75
CA GLY A 17 12.65 -18.15 -3.95
C GLY A 17 12.37 -18.78 -2.58
N GLY A 18 13.29 -18.69 -1.65
CA GLY A 18 13.09 -19.16 -0.28
C GLY A 18 14.36 -18.97 0.52
N VAL A 19 14.27 -18.35 1.69
CA VAL A 19 15.37 -17.88 2.57
C VAL A 19 16.34 -16.83 2.00
N ASP A 20 16.98 -17.03 0.84
CA ASP A 20 18.03 -16.12 0.36
C ASP A 20 17.49 -14.74 -0.07
N GLN A 21 16.28 -14.70 -0.65
CA GLN A 21 15.61 -13.44 -0.98
C GLN A 21 15.17 -12.67 0.28
N LYS A 22 14.81 -13.38 1.35
CA LYS A 22 14.43 -12.76 2.64
C LYS A 22 15.67 -12.18 3.33
N ALA A 23 16.79 -12.90 3.28
CA ALA A 23 18.07 -12.45 3.79
C ALA A 23 18.64 -11.27 2.98
N ALA A 24 18.42 -11.23 1.66
CA ALA A 24 18.84 -10.12 0.79
C ALA A 24 17.90 -8.91 0.84
N ARG A 25 16.64 -9.08 1.26
CA ARG A 25 15.66 -7.98 1.37
C ARG A 25 16.06 -6.95 2.42
N GLN A 26 16.46 -7.39 3.61
CA GLN A 26 16.81 -6.49 4.70
C GLN A 26 17.95 -5.52 4.34
N PRO A 27 19.12 -5.97 3.84
CA PRO A 27 20.20 -5.05 3.47
C PRO A 27 19.84 -4.17 2.26
N ALA A 28 19.03 -4.66 1.32
CA ALA A 28 18.57 -3.86 0.19
C ALA A 28 17.58 -2.76 0.63
N SER A 29 16.67 -3.06 1.57
CA SER A 29 15.77 -2.08 2.16
C SER A 29 16.53 -1.03 2.97
N THR A 30 17.49 -1.45 3.80
CA THR A 30 18.34 -0.52 4.54
C THR A 30 19.16 0.38 3.61
N ALA A 31 19.76 -0.17 2.55
CA ALA A 31 20.49 0.64 1.58
C ALA A 31 19.59 1.65 0.86
N CYS A 32 18.35 1.27 0.53
CA CYS A 32 17.36 2.17 -0.06
C CYS A 32 16.95 3.28 0.91
N GLU A 33 16.73 2.97 2.18
CA GLU A 33 16.41 3.95 3.22
C GLU A 33 17.56 4.92 3.47
N GLU A 34 18.80 4.42 3.53
CA GLU A 34 20.01 5.24 3.69
C GLU A 34 20.22 6.17 2.50
N GLU A 35 20.07 5.66 1.26
CA GLU A 35 20.18 6.46 0.04
C GLU A 35 19.09 7.54 -0.02
N THR A 36 17.85 7.18 0.30
CA THR A 36 16.71 8.12 0.33
C THR A 36 16.92 9.18 1.40
N THR A 37 17.40 8.79 2.59
CA THR A 37 17.69 9.72 3.70
C THR A 37 18.82 10.68 3.36
N ALA A 38 19.86 10.21 2.66
CA ALA A 38 20.97 11.05 2.22
C ALA A 38 20.53 12.09 1.18
N GLN A 39 19.56 11.75 0.32
CA GLN A 39 19.07 12.64 -0.74
C GLN A 39 17.98 13.61 -0.26
N LEU A 40 17.05 13.12 0.57
CA LEU A 40 15.82 13.84 0.93
C LEU A 40 15.80 14.33 2.38
N GLY A 41 16.82 13.98 3.17
CA GLY A 41 16.82 14.18 4.62
C GLY A 41 16.09 13.05 5.35
N PRO A 42 16.12 13.04 6.70
CA PRO A 42 15.38 12.06 7.48
C PRO A 42 13.89 12.11 7.13
N LEU A 43 13.26 10.94 7.11
CA LEU A 43 11.80 10.87 6.99
C LEU A 43 11.18 11.77 8.08
N PRO A 44 10.20 12.62 7.74
CA PRO A 44 9.55 13.45 8.73
C PRO A 44 9.00 12.56 9.84
N ALA A 45 9.33 12.88 11.09
CA ALA A 45 8.77 12.22 12.27
C ALA A 45 7.28 12.55 12.47
N ALA A 46 6.74 13.45 11.64
CA ALA A 46 5.35 13.82 11.64
C ALA A 46 4.55 12.88 10.74
N ILE A 47 3.29 12.69 11.12
CA ILE A 47 2.27 12.03 10.33
C ILE A 47 2.32 12.59 8.91
N PRO A 48 2.50 11.76 7.87
CA PRO A 48 2.71 12.23 6.49
C PRO A 48 1.45 12.85 5.88
N TYR A 49 0.32 12.79 6.60
CA TYR A 49 -0.98 13.29 6.19
C TYR A 49 -1.58 14.19 7.28
N SER A 50 -2.12 15.32 6.87
CA SER A 50 -3.02 16.15 7.67
C SER A 50 -4.35 15.44 7.94
N VAL A 51 -5.13 15.96 8.90
CA VAL A 51 -6.48 15.43 9.21
C VAL A 51 -7.39 15.45 7.98
N GLU A 52 -7.30 16.49 7.14
CA GLU A 52 -8.10 16.59 5.91
C GLU A 52 -7.67 15.55 4.87
N GLU A 53 -6.36 15.31 4.72
CA GLU A 53 -5.85 14.26 3.85
C GLU A 53 -6.27 12.86 4.32
N LEU A 54 -6.30 12.61 5.63
CA LEU A 54 -6.80 11.34 6.19
C LEU A 54 -8.31 11.17 5.96
N ARG A 55 -9.09 12.25 6.01
CA ARG A 55 -10.52 12.21 5.66
C ARG A 55 -10.75 11.92 4.17
N ALA A 56 -9.98 12.58 3.31
CA ALA A 56 -10.00 12.33 1.86
C ALA A 56 -9.57 10.89 1.54
N GLN A 57 -8.54 10.38 2.22
CA GLN A 57 -8.12 8.99 2.10
C GLN A 57 -9.22 8.01 2.52
N HIS A 58 -9.92 8.28 3.63
CA HIS A 58 -11.05 7.45 4.05
C HIS A 58 -12.15 7.40 2.99
N ALA A 59 -12.55 8.54 2.43
CA ALA A 59 -13.55 8.60 1.36
C ALA A 59 -13.13 7.77 0.13
N LEU A 60 -11.89 7.95 -0.33
CA LEU A 60 -11.36 7.20 -1.48
C LEU A 60 -11.24 5.70 -1.23
N LEU A 61 -10.97 5.28 0.02
CA LEU A 61 -10.95 3.86 0.39
C LEU A 61 -12.37 3.27 0.45
N VAL A 62 -13.38 4.05 0.85
CA VAL A 62 -14.78 3.64 0.79
C VAL A 62 -15.24 3.48 -0.67
N ASP A 63 -14.83 4.38 -1.57
CA ASP A 63 -15.09 4.24 -3.00
C ASP A 63 -14.40 2.99 -3.58
N SER A 64 -13.16 2.74 -3.14
CA SER A 64 -12.41 1.54 -3.51
C SER A 64 -13.09 0.27 -2.99
N ALA A 65 -13.66 0.29 -1.77
CA ALA A 65 -14.44 -0.82 -1.21
C ALA A 65 -15.63 -1.19 -2.11
N SER A 66 -16.33 -0.19 -2.64
CA SER A 66 -17.46 -0.38 -3.55
C SER A 66 -17.01 -1.01 -4.88
N CYS A 67 -15.93 -0.49 -5.47
CA CYS A 67 -15.31 -1.09 -6.67
C CYS A 67 -14.89 -2.55 -6.45
N LEU A 68 -14.27 -2.82 -5.30
CA LEU A 68 -13.77 -4.15 -4.95
C LEU A 68 -14.90 -5.16 -4.78
N GLU A 69 -16.02 -4.75 -4.17
CA GLU A 69 -17.22 -5.58 -4.05
C GLU A 69 -17.78 -5.97 -5.42
N GLU A 70 -17.92 -5.01 -6.35
CA GLU A 70 -18.34 -5.26 -7.73
C GLU A 70 -17.37 -6.18 -8.49
N ALA A 71 -16.07 -6.07 -8.19
CA ALA A 71 -15.02 -6.90 -8.78
C ALA A 71 -14.89 -8.31 -8.16
N GLY A 72 -15.70 -8.64 -7.14
CA GLY A 72 -15.70 -9.95 -6.48
C GLY A 72 -14.66 -10.09 -5.34
N TYR A 73 -14.15 -8.97 -4.82
CA TYR A 73 -13.24 -8.89 -3.68
C TYR A 73 -13.89 -8.14 -2.50
N PRO A 74 -14.97 -8.67 -1.89
CA PRO A 74 -15.68 -7.94 -0.84
C PRO A 74 -14.77 -7.67 0.37
N PRO A 75 -14.86 -6.47 0.99
CA PRO A 75 -14.11 -6.16 2.21
C PRO A 75 -14.41 -7.15 3.35
N ALA A 76 -13.39 -7.48 4.13
CA ALA A 76 -13.55 -8.38 5.30
C ALA A 76 -14.39 -7.74 6.43
N SER A 77 -14.47 -6.41 6.47
CA SER A 77 -15.25 -5.65 7.44
C SER A 77 -15.76 -4.35 6.85
N ALA A 78 -16.88 -3.86 7.40
CA ALA A 78 -17.42 -2.55 7.03
C ALA A 78 -16.43 -1.42 7.36
N PRO A 79 -16.44 -0.33 6.58
CA PRO A 79 -15.58 0.81 6.87
C PRO A 79 -15.90 1.41 8.25
N PRO A 80 -14.87 1.80 9.03
CA PRO A 80 -15.08 2.55 10.26
C PRO A 80 -15.65 3.95 9.96
N SER A 81 -16.15 4.63 10.99
CA SER A 81 -16.46 6.05 10.84
C SER A 81 -15.20 6.85 10.51
N VAL A 82 -15.35 7.97 9.79
CA VAL A 82 -14.21 8.82 9.40
C VAL A 82 -13.38 9.24 10.62
N ASP A 83 -14.02 9.61 11.74
CA ASP A 83 -13.33 10.01 12.96
C ASP A 83 -12.56 8.85 13.59
N SER A 84 -13.10 7.63 13.56
CA SER A 84 -12.40 6.44 14.07
C SER A 84 -11.22 6.06 13.19
N PHE A 85 -11.36 6.20 11.87
CA PHE A 85 -10.28 6.00 10.91
C PHE A 85 -9.13 6.98 11.17
N VAL A 86 -9.44 8.29 11.22
CA VAL A 86 -8.46 9.35 11.47
C VAL A 86 -7.76 9.13 12.81
N ALA A 87 -8.51 8.83 13.87
CA ALA A 87 -7.94 8.55 15.18
C ALA A 87 -6.97 7.36 15.17
N ASN A 88 -7.31 6.27 14.46
CA ASN A 88 -6.43 5.11 14.34
C ASN A 88 -5.16 5.43 13.52
N GLU A 89 -5.28 6.13 12.40
CA GLU A 89 -4.11 6.53 11.60
C GLU A 89 -3.17 7.44 12.41
N HIS A 90 -3.69 8.36 13.22
CA HIS A 90 -2.87 9.16 14.13
C HIS A 90 -2.06 8.30 15.11
N LEU A 91 -2.66 7.26 15.68
CA LEU A 91 -1.98 6.33 16.59
C LEU A 91 -0.96 5.45 15.85
N PHE A 92 -1.30 4.99 14.65
CA PHE A 92 -0.42 4.19 13.79
C PHE A 92 0.86 4.96 13.47
N TYR A 93 0.73 6.19 12.99
CA TYR A 93 1.89 7.04 12.67
C TYR A 93 2.67 7.51 13.91
N ALA A 94 2.06 7.49 15.10
CA ALA A 94 2.75 7.72 16.37
C ALA A 94 3.47 6.44 16.90
N GLY A 95 3.43 5.33 16.18
CA GLY A 95 4.15 4.09 16.51
C GLY A 95 3.43 3.17 17.48
N HIS A 96 2.11 3.31 17.64
CA HIS A 96 1.33 2.39 18.49
C HIS A 96 1.02 1.09 17.74
N GLU A 97 1.67 -0.01 18.13
CA GLU A 97 1.51 -1.35 17.50
C GLU A 97 0.04 -1.81 17.42
N GLN A 98 -0.78 -1.51 18.43
CA GLN A 98 -2.19 -1.88 18.43
C GLN A 98 -2.99 -1.16 17.33
N ALA A 99 -2.57 0.04 16.92
CA ALA A 99 -3.22 0.77 15.84
C ALA A 99 -2.89 0.17 14.46
N GLU A 100 -1.71 -0.46 14.30
CA GLU A 100 -1.39 -1.25 13.11
C GLU A 100 -2.30 -2.47 12.99
N ALA A 101 -2.49 -3.22 14.09
CA ALA A 101 -3.36 -4.38 14.11
C ALA A 101 -4.85 -4.05 13.85
N ASN A 102 -5.28 -2.84 14.23
CA ASN A 102 -6.65 -2.35 14.03
C ASN A 102 -6.82 -1.56 12.74
N ARG A 103 -5.77 -1.46 11.91
CA ARG A 103 -5.81 -0.66 10.70
C ARG A 103 -6.78 -1.26 9.70
N TRP A 104 -7.80 -0.49 9.33
CA TRP A 104 -8.78 -0.95 8.35
C TRP A 104 -8.25 -0.78 6.93
N SER A 105 -8.50 -1.79 6.09
CA SER A 105 -8.25 -1.78 4.66
C SER A 105 -9.40 -2.50 3.96
N PRO A 106 -9.91 -1.98 2.83
CA PRO A 106 -10.92 -2.69 2.03
C PRO A 106 -10.31 -3.84 1.22
N TYR A 107 -8.98 -3.93 1.14
CA TYR A 107 -8.30 -4.92 0.32
C TYR A 107 -8.17 -6.27 1.05
N PRO A 108 -8.19 -7.40 0.31
CA PRO A 108 -8.00 -8.72 0.88
C PRO A 108 -6.64 -8.88 1.57
N GLU A 109 -6.60 -9.61 2.68
CA GLU A 109 -5.34 -9.96 3.36
C GLU A 109 -4.54 -11.04 2.62
N ASP A 110 -5.22 -11.89 1.83
CA ASP A 110 -4.56 -12.90 1.00
C ASP A 110 -3.67 -12.21 -0.06
N PRO A 111 -2.34 -12.46 -0.09
CA PRO A 111 -1.44 -11.75 -0.99
C PRO A 111 -1.73 -11.95 -2.48
N ASN A 112 -2.28 -13.10 -2.88
CA ASN A 112 -2.58 -13.37 -4.29
C ASN A 112 -3.83 -12.61 -4.73
N ALA A 113 -4.86 -12.60 -3.89
CA ALA A 113 -6.08 -11.81 -4.11
C ALA A 113 -5.77 -10.31 -4.04
N TYR A 114 -4.93 -9.87 -3.10
CA TYR A 114 -4.52 -8.48 -2.94
C TYR A 114 -3.94 -7.88 -4.23
N LEU A 115 -3.02 -8.59 -4.89
CA LEU A 115 -2.38 -8.09 -6.11
C LEU A 115 -3.36 -7.94 -7.28
N GLN A 116 -4.37 -8.81 -7.37
CA GLN A 116 -5.41 -8.70 -8.40
C GLN A 116 -6.42 -7.60 -8.04
N ALA A 117 -6.81 -7.52 -6.76
CA ALA A 117 -7.67 -6.46 -6.23
C ALA A 117 -7.08 -5.06 -6.50
N VAL A 118 -5.79 -4.85 -6.23
CA VAL A 118 -5.10 -3.58 -6.51
C VAL A 118 -4.99 -3.27 -8.00
N LYS A 119 -4.87 -4.28 -8.87
CA LYS A 119 -4.89 -4.06 -10.32
C LYS A 119 -6.25 -3.61 -10.83
N THR A 120 -7.32 -4.15 -10.26
CA THR A 120 -8.70 -3.85 -10.67
C THR A 120 -9.19 -2.54 -10.06
N CYS A 121 -8.96 -2.33 -8.76
CA CYS A 121 -9.34 -1.14 -8.01
C CYS A 121 -8.08 -0.58 -7.33
N PRO A 122 -7.33 0.32 -7.99
CA PRO A 122 -6.05 0.82 -7.48
C PRO A 122 -6.16 1.49 -6.10
N TYR A 123 -5.19 1.21 -5.23
CA TYR A 123 -5.11 1.86 -3.93
C TYR A 123 -4.93 3.39 -4.10
N PRO A 124 -5.72 4.23 -3.41
CA PRO A 124 -5.59 5.67 -3.53
C PRO A 124 -4.26 6.15 -2.92
N MET A 125 -3.45 6.83 -3.74
CA MET A 125 -2.15 7.39 -3.34
C MET A 125 -2.25 8.91 -3.18
N GLY A 126 -1.15 9.55 -2.79
CA GLY A 126 -1.07 11.00 -2.58
C GLY A 126 -1.71 11.86 -3.69
N PRO A 127 -1.44 11.62 -4.99
CA PRO A 127 -2.06 12.42 -6.06
C PRO A 127 -3.58 12.33 -6.10
N GLN A 128 -4.17 11.16 -5.82
CA GLN A 128 -5.62 10.98 -5.77
C GLN A 128 -6.22 11.73 -4.58
N ILE A 129 -5.56 11.68 -3.42
CA ILE A 129 -5.95 12.44 -2.23
C ILE A 129 -5.94 13.94 -2.53
N THR A 130 -4.88 14.46 -3.16
CA THR A 130 -4.79 15.87 -3.54
C THR A 130 -5.88 16.27 -4.53
N ALA A 131 -6.14 15.45 -5.55
CA ALA A 131 -7.20 15.71 -6.52
C ALA A 131 -8.58 15.75 -5.85
N TRP A 132 -8.88 14.77 -4.99
CA TRP A 132 -10.14 14.71 -4.26
C TRP A 132 -10.34 15.95 -3.38
N LEU A 133 -9.30 16.38 -2.66
CA LEU A 133 -9.35 17.61 -1.85
C LEU A 133 -9.63 18.85 -2.70
N ALA A 134 -9.03 18.96 -3.89
CA ALA A 134 -9.28 20.10 -4.78
C ALA A 134 -10.73 20.16 -5.31
N GLU A 135 -11.41 19.02 -5.41
CA GLU A 135 -12.79 18.92 -5.90
C GLU A 135 -13.84 19.05 -4.79
N ASN A 136 -13.46 18.80 -3.53
CA ASN A 136 -14.39 18.69 -2.39
C ASN A 136 -14.08 19.67 -1.24
N SER A 137 -13.27 20.71 -1.50
CA SER A 137 -12.96 21.80 -0.55
C SER A 137 -13.77 23.07 -0.78
#